data_AF-R4L9B0-F1
#
_entry.id   AF-R4L9B0-F1
#
_cell.length_a   1.000
_cell.length_b   1.000
_cell.length_c   1.000
_cell.angle_alpha   90.00
_cell.angle_beta   90.00
_cell.angle_gamma   90.00
#
_symmetry.space_group_name_H-M   'P 1'
#
loop_
_entity.id
_entity.type
_entity.pdbx_description
1 polymer ?
#
loop_
_entity_poly.entity_id
_entity_poly.type
_entity_poly.pdbx_seq_one_letter_code
_entity_poly.pdbx_strand_id
1 'polypeptide(L)'
;MPLTDATVAADLVPAGLEFVERVSDEVSLPLPPAPPYYSPASCGPEHGRFDGDETIDVDDPEMPAKVNAGWLHMATEYGVLDSRREFLLHVNYSDPAEAGPEYAWVRVRLSDRWDLAGGQSAALRSGFAGLFTDRFVPEFSMLSTDHKALLNTTVWGNGTISTIVIRPDRREHTVD
;
A
#
# COMPACT_ATOMS: atom_id res chain seq x y z
N MET A 1 13.74 -13.55 -14.74
CA MET A 1 12.51 -13.71 -15.56
C MET A 1 11.50 -12.72 -15.03
N PRO A 2 10.79 -11.95 -15.89
CA PRO A 2 9.75 -11.03 -15.43
C PRO A 2 8.65 -11.78 -14.68
N LEU A 3 8.07 -11.13 -13.67
CA LEU A 3 6.96 -11.73 -12.92
C LEU A 3 5.76 -11.93 -13.84
N THR A 4 5.13 -13.10 -13.73
CA THR A 4 3.85 -13.36 -14.42
C THR A 4 2.69 -13.09 -13.48
N ASP A 5 1.49 -12.83 -14.01
CA ASP A 5 0.28 -12.70 -13.20
C ASP A 5 0.05 -13.92 -12.31
N ALA A 6 0.36 -15.13 -12.81
CA ALA A 6 0.23 -16.36 -12.04
C ALA A 6 1.22 -16.40 -10.86
N THR A 7 2.45 -15.90 -11.05
CA THR A 7 3.46 -15.82 -9.98
C THR A 7 3.07 -14.77 -8.94
N VAL A 8 2.58 -13.61 -9.36
CA VAL A 8 2.08 -12.57 -8.46
C VAL A 8 0.86 -13.08 -7.68
N ALA A 9 -0.10 -13.71 -8.36
CA ALA A 9 -1.26 -14.30 -7.71
C ALA A 9 -0.86 -15.31 -6.62
N ALA A 10 0.13 -16.17 -6.88
CA ALA A 10 0.62 -17.13 -5.90
C ALA A 10 1.32 -16.46 -4.70
N ASP A 11 2.12 -15.41 -4.93
CA ASP A 11 2.81 -14.65 -3.88
C ASP A 11 1.84 -13.89 -2.95
N LEU A 12 0.67 -13.50 -3.47
CA LEU A 12 -0.35 -12.75 -2.73
C LEU A 12 -1.21 -13.64 -1.80
N VAL A 13 -1.27 -14.95 -2.06
CA VAL A 13 -2.12 -15.89 -1.29
C VAL A 13 -1.79 -15.91 0.21
N PRO A 14 -0.52 -15.98 0.66
CA PRO A 14 -0.18 -15.92 2.09
C PRO A 14 -0.64 -14.64 2.80
N ALA A 15 -0.72 -13.51 2.07
CA ALA A 15 -1.25 -12.26 2.59
C ALA A 15 -2.79 -12.22 2.63
N GLY A 16 -3.46 -13.25 2.10
CA GLY A 16 -4.91 -13.35 1.99
C GLY A 16 -5.49 -12.47 0.88
N LEU A 17 -4.69 -12.18 -0.15
CA LEU A 17 -5.09 -11.38 -1.31
C LEU A 17 -5.34 -12.30 -2.51
N GLU A 18 -6.58 -12.30 -3.01
CA GLU A 18 -6.97 -12.99 -4.23
C GLU A 18 -6.73 -12.08 -5.43
N PHE A 19 -5.88 -12.49 -6.37
CA PHE A 19 -5.69 -11.78 -7.63
C PHE A 19 -6.95 -11.88 -8.50
N VAL A 20 -7.45 -10.74 -8.96
CA VAL A 20 -8.62 -10.66 -9.87
C VAL A 20 -8.14 -10.45 -11.30
N GLU A 21 -7.41 -9.36 -11.56
CA GLU A 21 -6.88 -9.02 -12.88
C GLU A 21 -5.75 -8.00 -12.80
N ARG A 22 -4.92 -7.93 -13.84
CA ARG A 22 -4.02 -6.79 -14.07
C ARG A 22 -4.80 -5.69 -14.78
N VAL A 23 -4.76 -4.47 -14.26
CA VAL A 23 -5.46 -3.33 -14.85
C VAL A 23 -4.66 -2.80 -16.04
N SER A 24 -5.28 -2.79 -17.22
CA SER A 24 -4.71 -2.21 -18.45
C SER A 24 -5.16 -0.78 -18.72
N ASP A 25 -6.23 -0.34 -18.05
CA ASP A 25 -6.81 0.99 -18.23
C ASP A 25 -5.99 2.07 -17.49
N GLU A 26 -6.18 3.32 -17.90
CA GLU A 26 -5.55 4.47 -17.25
C GLU A 26 -6.02 4.58 -15.79
N VAL A 27 -5.06 4.54 -14.86
CA VAL A 27 -5.30 4.74 -13.43
C VAL A 27 -5.08 6.20 -13.09
N SER A 28 -6.13 6.86 -12.60
CA SER A 28 -6.05 8.23 -12.10
C SER A 28 -5.65 8.20 -10.62
N LEU A 29 -4.54 8.82 -10.26
CA LEU A 29 -4.14 8.92 -8.86
C LEU A 29 -4.72 10.19 -8.22
N PRO A 30 -5.20 10.14 -6.97
CA PRO A 30 -5.66 11.31 -6.23
C PRO A 30 -4.46 12.12 -5.68
N LEU A 31 -3.41 12.27 -6.48
CA LEU A 31 -2.19 13.00 -6.13
C LEU A 31 -2.12 14.34 -6.88
N PRO A 32 -1.46 15.36 -6.31
CA PRO A 32 -1.23 16.61 -7.03
C PRO A 32 -0.41 16.36 -8.31
N PRO A 33 -0.73 17.02 -9.44
CA PRO A 33 -0.13 16.72 -10.74
C PRO A 33 1.29 17.27 -10.94
N ALA A 34 1.89 17.91 -9.93
CA ALA A 34 3.16 18.63 -10.07
C ALA A 34 4.21 18.17 -9.06
N PRO A 35 5.52 18.21 -9.40
CA PRO A 35 6.58 17.86 -8.47
C PRO A 35 6.57 18.76 -7.21
N PRO A 36 6.99 18.24 -6.04
CA PRO A 36 7.50 16.89 -5.78
C PRO A 36 6.41 15.84 -5.46
N TYR A 37 5.12 16.16 -5.61
CA TYR A 37 4.00 15.41 -5.05
C TYR A 37 3.58 14.15 -5.83
N TYR A 38 4.51 13.50 -6.52
CA TYR A 38 4.27 12.23 -7.21
C TYR A 38 4.19 11.03 -6.26
N SER A 39 4.48 11.22 -4.98
CA SER A 39 4.42 10.18 -3.95
C SER A 39 3.47 10.59 -2.83
N PRO A 40 2.66 9.67 -2.28
CA PRO A 40 1.87 9.90 -1.08
C PRO A 40 2.68 10.48 0.09
N ALA A 41 3.93 10.04 0.25
CA ALA A 41 4.81 10.47 1.35
C ALA A 41 5.22 11.96 1.24
N SER A 42 5.13 12.54 0.04
CA SER A 42 5.42 13.97 -0.20
C SER A 42 4.20 14.87 -0.02
N CYS A 43 2.99 14.31 0.08
CA CYS A 43 1.77 15.08 0.35
C CYS A 43 1.70 15.52 1.82
N GLY A 44 1.03 16.64 2.05
CA GLY A 44 0.63 17.17 3.36
C GLY A 44 -0.90 17.23 3.51
N PRO A 45 -1.43 17.62 4.67
CA PRO A 45 -2.88 17.69 4.94
C PRO A 45 -3.65 18.53 3.91
N GLU A 46 -3.04 19.60 3.40
CA GLU A 46 -3.61 20.47 2.35
C GLU A 46 -3.89 19.73 1.02
N HIS A 47 -3.27 18.56 0.83
CA HIS A 47 -3.47 17.69 -0.32
C HIS A 47 -4.48 16.55 -0.03
N GLY A 48 -5.15 16.59 1.13
CA GLY A 48 -6.04 15.52 1.59
C GLY A 48 -5.29 14.33 2.18
N ARG A 49 -4.08 14.53 2.71
CA ARG A 49 -3.36 13.49 3.45
C ARG A 49 -3.95 13.32 4.84
N PHE A 50 -4.16 12.06 5.21
CA PHE A 50 -4.49 11.61 6.55
C PHE A 50 -3.41 10.62 7.00
N ASP A 51 -2.86 10.85 8.18
CA ASP A 51 -1.87 9.96 8.79
C ASP A 51 -2.57 9.02 9.78
N GLY A 52 -2.16 7.76 9.81
CA GLY A 52 -2.58 6.83 10.85
C GLY A 52 -2.00 7.22 12.21
N ASP A 53 -2.71 6.87 13.28
CA ASP A 53 -2.38 7.30 14.64
C ASP A 53 -1.06 6.73 15.19
N GLU A 54 -0.61 5.58 14.67
CA GLU A 54 0.58 4.88 15.19
C GLU A 54 1.74 4.90 14.19
N THR A 55 2.93 5.15 14.73
CA THR A 55 4.22 4.95 14.05
C THR A 55 4.92 3.78 14.74
N ILE A 56 5.25 2.75 13.97
CA ILE A 56 5.67 1.44 14.48
C ILE A 56 7.15 1.23 14.15
N ASP A 57 7.97 0.85 15.13
CA ASP A 57 9.36 0.50 14.89
C ASP A 57 9.45 -0.80 14.06
N VAL A 58 10.37 -0.86 13.08
CA VAL A 58 10.53 -2.06 12.23
C VAL A 58 10.91 -3.32 13.00
N ASP A 59 11.55 -3.17 14.16
CA ASP A 59 11.94 -4.27 15.04
C ASP A 59 10.92 -4.55 16.15
N ASP A 60 9.79 -3.84 16.19
CA ASP A 60 8.68 -4.15 17.11
C ASP A 60 8.24 -5.63 16.90
N PRO A 61 8.22 -6.47 17.95
CA PRO A 61 7.81 -7.86 17.82
C PRO A 61 6.35 -8.00 17.36
N GLU A 62 5.50 -7.02 17.68
CA GLU A 62 4.09 -6.97 17.30
C GLU A 62 3.85 -6.17 16.01
N MET A 63 4.92 -5.75 15.30
CA MET A 63 4.83 -4.96 14.06
C MET A 63 3.78 -5.51 13.08
N PRO A 64 3.73 -6.82 12.76
CA PRO A 64 2.73 -7.30 11.81
C PRO A 64 1.29 -7.05 12.25
N ALA A 65 0.98 -7.30 13.53
CA ALA A 65 -0.36 -7.11 14.07
C ALA A 65 -0.77 -5.63 14.08
N LYS A 66 0.16 -4.75 14.48
CA LYS A 66 -0.08 -3.30 14.54
C LYS A 66 -0.26 -2.70 13.15
N VAL A 67 0.60 -3.05 12.19
CA VAL A 67 0.48 -2.59 10.80
C VAL A 67 -0.84 -3.06 10.20
N ASN A 68 -1.21 -4.33 10.38
CA ASN A 68 -2.48 -4.85 9.88
C ASN A 68 -3.68 -4.10 10.48
N ALA A 69 -3.67 -3.84 11.79
CA ALA A 69 -4.75 -3.11 12.46
C ALA A 69 -4.88 -1.67 11.97
N GLY A 70 -3.76 -0.93 11.91
CA GLY A 70 -3.72 0.43 11.39
C GLY A 70 -4.14 0.51 9.92
N TRP A 71 -3.67 -0.44 9.11
CA TRP A 71 -4.08 -0.55 7.71
C TRP A 71 -5.59 -0.78 7.57
N LEU A 72 -6.16 -1.75 8.28
CA LEU A 72 -7.60 -2.04 8.19
C LEU A 72 -8.44 -0.83 8.59
N HIS A 73 -8.03 -0.15 9.66
CA HIS A 73 -8.70 1.06 10.12
C HIS A 73 -8.70 2.12 9.02
N MET A 74 -7.53 2.47 8.48
CA MET A 74 -7.40 3.50 7.43
C MET A 74 -8.11 3.09 6.13
N ALA A 75 -7.97 1.84 5.70
CA ALA A 75 -8.59 1.33 4.48
C ALA A 75 -10.13 1.36 4.55
N THR A 76 -10.69 1.08 5.73
CA THR A 76 -12.15 1.13 5.97
C THR A 76 -12.63 2.56 6.10
N GLU A 77 -12.00 3.34 6.98
CA GLU A 77 -12.38 4.72 7.28
C GLU A 77 -12.39 5.57 6.00
N TYR A 78 -11.37 5.44 5.17
CA TYR A 78 -11.21 6.21 3.95
C TYR A 78 -11.64 5.46 2.69
N GLY A 79 -12.43 4.38 2.81
CA GLY A 79 -13.13 3.75 1.68
C GLY A 79 -12.21 3.24 0.57
N VAL A 80 -11.05 2.70 0.93
CA VAL A 80 -10.18 1.97 0.00
C VAL A 80 -10.82 0.63 -0.36
N LEU A 81 -11.42 -0.04 0.64
CA LEU A 81 -12.16 -1.27 0.46
C LEU A 81 -13.58 -0.97 -0.04
N ASP A 82 -13.96 -1.53 -1.19
CA ASP A 82 -15.34 -1.51 -1.64
C ASP A 82 -16.21 -2.59 -0.94
N SER A 83 -17.48 -2.69 -1.35
CA SER A 83 -18.42 -3.68 -0.78
C SER A 83 -18.05 -5.13 -1.04
N ARG A 84 -17.17 -5.40 -2.01
CA ARG A 84 -16.60 -6.71 -2.32
C ARG A 84 -15.22 -6.90 -1.70
N ARG A 85 -14.73 -5.91 -0.94
CA ARG A 85 -13.37 -5.82 -0.39
C ARG A 85 -12.31 -5.87 -1.50
N GLU A 86 -12.63 -5.30 -2.66
CA GLU A 86 -11.72 -5.17 -3.78
C GLU A 86 -11.05 -3.79 -3.79
N PHE A 87 -9.80 -3.76 -4.23
CA PHE A 87 -8.99 -2.56 -4.41
C PHE A 87 -7.87 -2.84 -5.41
N LEU A 88 -7.15 -1.80 -5.84
CA LEU A 88 -5.97 -1.95 -6.68
C LEU A 88 -4.71 -1.95 -5.82
N LEU A 89 -3.80 -2.89 -6.06
CA LEU A 89 -2.47 -2.98 -5.45
C LEU A 89 -1.41 -2.60 -6.48
N HIS A 90 -0.46 -1.74 -6.10
CA HIS A 90 0.67 -1.38 -6.94
C HIS A 90 1.76 -2.46 -6.80
N VAL A 91 2.02 -3.22 -7.86
CA VAL A 91 2.96 -4.34 -7.84
C VAL A 91 4.14 -4.06 -8.76
N ASN A 92 5.34 -4.35 -8.26
CA ASN A 92 6.54 -4.36 -9.05
C ASN A 92 6.67 -5.70 -9.82
N TYR A 93 6.60 -5.65 -11.14
CA TYR A 93 6.75 -6.77 -12.06
C TYR A 93 8.17 -6.98 -12.58
N SER A 94 9.10 -6.11 -12.21
CA SER A 94 10.46 -6.11 -12.73
C SER A 94 11.15 -7.45 -12.58
N ASP A 95 11.89 -7.84 -13.60
CA ASP A 95 12.94 -8.83 -13.46
C ASP A 95 14.08 -8.24 -12.61
N PRO A 96 14.52 -8.89 -11.51
CA PRO A 96 15.67 -8.43 -10.74
C PRO A 96 16.95 -8.29 -11.57
N ALA A 97 17.03 -8.94 -12.73
CA ALA A 97 18.14 -8.86 -13.67
C ALA A 97 18.05 -7.70 -14.69
N GLU A 98 16.90 -7.03 -14.81
CA GLU A 98 16.70 -5.93 -15.76
C GLU A 98 16.77 -4.56 -15.08
N ALA A 99 17.17 -3.55 -15.85
CA ALA A 99 17.34 -2.19 -15.35
C ALA A 99 16.04 -1.40 -15.51
N GLY A 100 15.40 -1.09 -14.38
CA GLY A 100 14.28 -0.15 -14.30
C GLY A 100 13.01 -0.82 -13.77
N PRO A 101 12.27 -0.16 -12.85
CA PRO A 101 11.10 -0.79 -12.28
C PRO A 101 9.92 -0.81 -13.26
N GLU A 102 9.35 -1.98 -13.53
CA GLU A 102 8.08 -2.16 -14.22
C GLU A 102 6.97 -2.30 -13.17
N TYR A 103 6.18 -1.25 -12.97
CA TYR A 103 5.04 -1.31 -12.06
C TYR A 103 3.72 -1.48 -12.81
N ALA A 104 2.80 -2.25 -12.22
CA ALA A 104 1.42 -2.34 -12.68
C ALA A 104 0.44 -2.32 -11.51
N TRP A 105 -0.76 -1.79 -11.76
CA TRP A 105 -1.88 -1.93 -10.84
C TRP A 105 -2.57 -3.28 -11.08
N VAL A 106 -2.80 -4.01 -10.02
CA VAL A 106 -3.55 -5.27 -10.05
C VAL A 106 -4.78 -5.14 -9.17
N ARG A 107 -5.95 -5.52 -9.67
CA ARG A 107 -7.14 -5.62 -8.84
C ARG A 107 -7.04 -6.89 -8.01
N VAL A 108 -7.23 -6.74 -6.69
CA VAL A 108 -7.22 -7.85 -5.74
C VAL A 108 -8.48 -7.81 -4.88
N ARG A 109 -8.84 -8.96 -4.32
CA ARG A 109 -9.89 -9.09 -3.31
C ARG A 109 -9.29 -9.55 -1.99
N LEU A 110 -9.63 -8.86 -0.90
CA LEU A 110 -9.24 -9.26 0.45
C LEU A 110 -10.10 -10.41 0.95
N SER A 111 -9.48 -11.52 1.32
CA SER A 111 -10.18 -12.66 1.90
C SER A 111 -10.52 -12.45 3.39
N ASP A 112 -11.37 -13.30 3.96
CA ASP A 112 -11.70 -13.28 5.40
C ASP A 112 -10.50 -13.60 6.31
N ARG A 113 -9.55 -14.40 5.80
CA ARG A 113 -8.30 -14.73 6.48
C ARG A 113 -7.15 -14.04 5.77
N TRP A 114 -6.77 -12.88 6.26
CA TRP A 114 -5.72 -12.05 5.68
C TRP A 114 -4.68 -11.68 6.74
N ASP A 115 -3.46 -11.44 6.27
CA ASP A 115 -2.32 -11.00 7.08
C ASP A 115 -1.30 -10.33 6.15
N LEU A 116 -1.43 -9.02 5.94
CA LEU A 116 -0.61 -8.32 4.94
C LEU A 116 0.87 -8.25 5.36
N ALA A 117 1.12 -7.97 6.63
CA ALA A 117 2.46 -7.82 7.16
C ALA A 117 3.11 -9.16 7.59
N GLY A 118 2.32 -10.11 8.09
CA GLY A 118 2.78 -11.42 8.56
C GLY A 118 2.71 -12.52 7.49
N GLY A 119 1.95 -12.31 6.41
CA GLY A 119 1.90 -13.22 5.26
C GLY A 119 3.17 -13.18 4.40
N GLN A 120 4.00 -12.14 4.55
CA GLN A 120 5.32 -12.01 3.92
C GLN A 120 5.35 -12.13 2.38
N SER A 121 4.28 -11.69 1.70
CA SER A 121 4.27 -11.56 0.24
C SER A 121 5.42 -10.66 -0.22
N ALA A 122 6.22 -11.15 -1.16
CA ALA A 122 7.33 -10.38 -1.72
C ALA A 122 6.86 -9.08 -2.39
N ALA A 123 5.66 -9.09 -2.99
CA ALA A 123 5.03 -7.91 -3.58
C ALA A 123 4.72 -6.80 -2.56
N LEU A 124 4.63 -7.13 -1.27
CA LEU A 124 4.36 -6.18 -0.18
C LEU A 124 5.64 -5.80 0.59
N ARG A 125 6.80 -6.35 0.23
CA ARG A 125 8.05 -6.14 0.98
C ARG A 125 8.66 -4.78 0.65
N SER A 126 9.11 -4.07 1.67
CA SER A 126 9.94 -2.88 1.51
C SER A 126 11.29 -3.21 0.87
N GLY A 127 11.63 -2.46 -0.17
CA GLY A 127 12.98 -2.42 -0.74
C GLY A 127 13.96 -1.56 0.08
N PHE A 128 13.47 -0.72 0.99
CA PHE A 128 14.26 0.22 1.77
C PHE A 128 14.57 -0.31 3.19
N ALA A 129 13.67 -1.11 3.76
CA ALA A 129 13.78 -1.58 5.14
C ALA A 129 15.03 -2.42 5.45
N GLY A 130 15.65 -3.03 4.43
CA GLY A 130 16.92 -3.77 4.58
C GLY A 130 18.09 -2.92 5.12
N LEU A 131 17.94 -1.59 5.14
CA LEU A 131 18.89 -0.68 5.78
C LEU A 131 18.78 -0.65 7.32
N PHE A 132 17.65 -1.13 7.87
CA PHE A 132 17.36 -1.08 9.30
C PHE A 132 17.25 -2.48 9.92
N THR A 133 16.72 -3.46 9.18
CA THR A 133 16.47 -4.81 9.71
C THR A 133 16.50 -5.87 8.60
N ASP A 134 16.81 -7.12 8.97
CA ASP A 134 16.72 -8.29 8.08
C ASP A 134 15.31 -8.91 8.06
N ARG A 135 14.42 -8.46 8.97
CA ARG A 135 13.04 -8.94 9.07
C ARG A 135 12.23 -8.56 7.82
N PHE A 136 11.11 -9.24 7.62
CA PHE A 136 10.11 -8.76 6.67
C PHE A 136 9.50 -7.45 7.19
N VAL A 137 9.48 -6.42 6.34
CA VAL A 137 8.85 -5.13 6.64
C VAL A 137 7.92 -4.78 5.47
N PRO A 138 6.63 -4.53 5.74
CA PRO A 138 5.68 -4.16 4.70
C PRO A 138 5.89 -2.74 4.18
N GLU A 139 5.82 -2.56 2.86
CA GLU A 139 5.71 -1.26 2.20
C GLU A 139 4.96 -1.43 0.87
N PHE A 140 3.82 -0.77 0.75
CA PHE A 140 2.92 -0.97 -0.39
C PHE A 140 1.92 0.18 -0.55
N SER A 141 1.48 0.37 -1.79
CA SER A 141 0.45 1.34 -2.17
C SER A 141 -0.81 0.63 -2.67
N MET A 142 -1.97 1.10 -2.24
CA MET A 142 -3.28 0.59 -2.62
C MET A 142 -4.21 1.73 -3.01
N LEU A 143 -4.99 1.54 -4.06
CA LEU A 143 -5.94 2.54 -4.57
C LEU A 143 -7.37 1.98 -4.53
N SER A 144 -8.33 2.81 -4.10
CA SER A 144 -9.75 2.46 -4.18
C SER A 144 -10.17 2.19 -5.64
N THR A 145 -11.15 1.31 -5.86
CA THR A 145 -11.63 0.97 -7.21
C THR A 145 -12.28 2.17 -7.94
N ASP A 146 -12.71 3.19 -7.21
CA ASP A 146 -13.20 4.46 -7.76
C ASP A 146 -12.12 5.55 -7.89
N HIS A 147 -10.85 5.20 -7.60
CA HIS A 147 -9.66 6.05 -7.74
C HIS A 147 -9.62 7.30 -6.84
N LYS A 148 -10.47 7.37 -5.79
CA LYS A 148 -10.55 8.54 -4.91
C LYS A 148 -9.65 8.49 -3.69
N ALA A 149 -9.23 7.31 -3.26
CA ALA A 149 -8.40 7.13 -2.06
C ALA A 149 -7.17 6.30 -2.37
N LEU A 150 -5.99 6.88 -2.14
CA LEU A 150 -4.70 6.19 -2.26
C LEU A 150 -4.12 5.99 -0.87
N LEU A 151 -4.05 4.74 -0.42
CA LEU A 151 -3.41 4.33 0.82
C LEU A 151 -1.97 3.92 0.54
N ASN A 152 -1.07 4.28 1.44
CA ASN A 152 0.33 3.91 1.37
C ASN A 152 0.82 3.52 2.77
N THR A 153 1.27 2.27 2.93
CA THR A 153 2.04 1.84 4.09
C THR A 153 3.51 1.99 3.74
N THR A 154 4.25 2.78 4.51
CA THR A 154 5.60 3.24 4.11
C THR A 154 6.61 3.14 5.23
N VAL A 155 7.88 2.95 4.86
CA VAL A 155 9.01 2.97 5.79
C VAL A 155 9.69 4.32 5.75
N TRP A 156 9.81 4.96 6.90
CA TRP A 156 10.46 6.25 7.07
C TRP A 156 11.96 6.11 7.28
N GLY A 157 12.71 7.18 7.01
CA GLY A 157 14.17 7.23 7.13
C GLY A 157 14.74 7.05 8.55
N ASN A 158 13.88 6.90 9.55
CA ASN A 158 14.22 6.61 10.93
C ASN A 158 13.90 5.16 11.34
N GLY A 159 13.59 4.26 10.40
CA GLY A 159 13.29 2.86 10.71
C GLY A 159 11.91 2.65 11.32
N THR A 160 10.95 3.50 10.98
CA THR A 160 9.55 3.34 11.43
C THR A 160 8.60 3.16 10.26
N ILE A 161 7.43 2.59 10.53
CA ILE A 161 6.37 2.30 9.58
C ILE A 161 5.14 3.10 9.98
N SER A 162 4.47 3.72 9.02
CA SER A 162 3.11 4.20 9.22
C SER A 162 2.26 3.98 7.97
N THR A 163 0.95 4.13 8.13
CA THR A 163 0.00 4.12 7.02
C THR A 163 -0.55 5.51 6.82
N ILE A 164 -0.58 5.97 5.57
CA ILE A 164 -1.14 7.26 5.18
C ILE A 164 -2.20 7.05 4.09
N VAL A 165 -3.17 7.94 4.01
CA VAL A 165 -4.16 7.96 2.93
C VAL A 165 -4.21 9.35 2.30
N ILE A 166 -4.21 9.41 0.97
CA ILE A 166 -4.50 10.62 0.21
C ILE A 166 -5.92 10.53 -0.33
N ARG A 167 -6.78 11.43 0.13
CA ARG A 167 -8.19 11.50 -0.24
C ARG A 167 -8.67 12.97 -0.33
N PRO A 168 -8.44 13.66 -1.46
CA PRO A 168 -8.67 15.10 -1.59
C PRO A 168 -10.15 15.54 -1.49
N ASP A 169 -11.09 14.65 -1.78
CA ASP A 169 -12.54 14.91 -1.69
C ASP A 169 -13.03 14.96 -0.22
N ARG A 170 -12.25 14.39 0.69
CA ARG A 170 -12.49 14.43 2.13
C ARG A 170 -11.56 15.46 2.74
N ARG A 171 -12.14 16.56 3.23
CA ARG A 171 -11.39 17.51 4.06
C ARG A 171 -11.58 17.14 5.52
N GLU A 172 -10.53 17.31 6.33
CA GLU A 172 -10.71 17.38 7.78
C GLU A 172 -11.75 18.45 8.08
N HIS A 173 -12.69 18.15 8.98
CA HIS A 173 -13.45 19.19 9.65
C HIS A 173 -12.45 19.99 10.48
N THR A 174 -11.88 21.05 9.91
CA THR A 174 -11.23 22.09 10.70
C THR A 174 -12.34 22.70 11.56
N VAL A 175 -12.36 22.35 12.84
CA VAL A 175 -13.16 23.09 13.82
C VAL A 175 -12.45 24.44 13.97
N ASP A 176 -13.09 25.49 13.45
CA ASP A 176 -12.72 26.90 13.70
C ASP A 176 -12.73 27.22 15.21
#